data_AF-A0A969P1W6-F1
#
_entry.id   AF-A0A969P1W6-F1
#
_cell.length_a   1.000
_cell.length_b   1.000
_cell.length_c   1.000
_cell.angle_alpha   90.00
_cell.angle_beta   90.00
_cell.angle_gamma   90.00
#
_symmetry.space_group_name_H-M   'P 1'
#
loop_
_entity.id
_entity.type
_entity.pdbx_description
1 polymer ?
#
loop_
_entity_poly.entity_id
_entity_poly.type
_entity_poly.pdbx_seq_one_letter_code
_entity_poly.pdbx_strand_id
1 'polypeptide(L)'
;MRFLAQRTDDAAAQLTLVAAEAAALTPHTGRCQVQALDNSLPRWRYVQQFTASDVIVLPYDPPRYAESTSGIFVESIVFGTMPIVTANTWMAYELSKYQLTDLVLSLDEWRQPDIAARLLSCARQPQLWQRLETMRQHYLHQHGEQAYAAAMRQMWAISNGQRDTAAVQSQEGAQ
;
A
#
# COMPACT_ATOMS: atom_id res chain seq x y z
N MET A 1 8.19 13.08 -6.57
CA MET A 1 7.24 13.79 -5.68
C MET A 1 7.31 15.31 -5.77
N ARG A 2 8.49 15.95 -5.89
CA ARG A 2 8.56 17.42 -6.05
C ARG A 2 7.70 17.97 -7.19
N PHE A 3 7.65 17.26 -8.32
CA PHE A 3 6.79 17.64 -9.46
C PHE A 3 5.29 17.69 -9.10
N LEU A 4 4.82 16.85 -8.17
CA LEU A 4 3.41 16.74 -7.76
C LEU A 4 3.00 17.98 -6.95
N ALA A 5 3.88 18.44 -6.06
CA ALA A 5 3.70 19.69 -5.32
C ALA A 5 3.76 20.95 -6.22
N GLN A 6 4.38 20.84 -7.40
CA GLN A 6 4.53 21.92 -8.37
C GLN A 6 3.43 21.94 -9.44
N ARG A 7 2.48 20.99 -9.41
CA ARG A 7 1.38 20.94 -10.38
C ARG A 7 0.42 22.12 -10.22
N THR A 8 -0.09 22.60 -11.35
CA THR A 8 -0.96 23.79 -11.43
C THR A 8 -2.31 23.55 -12.10
N ASP A 9 -2.59 22.31 -12.49
CA ASP A 9 -3.87 21.89 -13.07
C ASP A 9 -5.00 21.81 -12.02
N ASP A 10 -6.23 21.73 -12.50
CA ASP A 10 -7.44 21.71 -11.65
C ASP A 10 -7.57 20.44 -10.80
N ALA A 11 -6.94 19.34 -11.23
CA ALA A 11 -6.87 18.13 -10.41
C ALA A 11 -5.95 18.36 -9.21
N ALA A 12 -4.80 19.01 -9.40
CA ALA A 12 -3.89 19.34 -8.31
C ALA A 12 -4.53 20.23 -7.23
N ALA A 13 -5.47 21.11 -7.58
CA ALA A 13 -6.21 21.94 -6.62
C ALA A 13 -7.11 21.13 -5.65
N GLN A 14 -7.39 19.86 -5.96
CA GLN A 14 -8.19 18.97 -5.12
C GLN A 14 -7.33 18.05 -4.24
N LEU A 15 -6.00 18.19 -4.30
CA LEU A 15 -5.07 17.37 -3.55
C LEU A 15 -4.51 18.14 -2.34
N THR A 16 -4.45 17.44 -1.22
CA THR A 16 -3.61 17.82 -0.08
C THR A 16 -2.48 16.79 0.02
N LEU A 17 -1.25 17.23 -0.25
CA LEU A 17 -0.07 16.41 -0.07
C LEU A 17 0.41 16.55 1.36
N VAL A 18 0.49 15.41 2.04
CA VAL A 18 1.06 15.34 3.38
C VAL A 18 2.43 14.70 3.28
N ALA A 19 3.48 15.38 3.76
CA ALA A 19 4.85 14.90 3.66
C ALA A 19 5.71 15.39 4.83
N ALA A 20 6.79 14.66 5.14
CA ALA A 20 7.77 15.10 6.14
C ALA A 20 8.41 16.43 5.74
N GLU A 21 8.72 17.29 6.72
CA GLU A 21 9.39 18.57 6.53
C GLU A 21 10.68 18.46 5.69
N ALA A 22 11.47 17.40 5.91
CA ALA A 22 12.70 17.14 5.18
C ALA A 22 12.50 16.88 3.67
N ALA A 23 11.27 16.56 3.24
CA ALA A 23 10.96 16.47 1.81
C ALA A 23 11.05 17.84 1.11
N ALA A 24 10.96 18.94 1.88
CA ALA A 24 11.05 20.31 1.42
C ALA A 24 10.16 20.57 0.18
N LEU A 25 8.92 20.07 0.24
CA LEU A 25 7.96 20.27 -0.84
C LEU A 25 7.50 21.73 -0.83
N THR A 26 7.77 22.44 -1.92
CA THR A 26 7.30 23.82 -2.11
C THR A 26 6.02 23.79 -2.93
N PRO A 27 4.85 24.12 -2.33
CA PRO A 27 3.62 24.22 -3.10
C PRO A 27 3.71 25.37 -4.10
N HIS A 28 3.16 25.19 -5.29
CA HIS A 28 2.88 26.33 -6.16
C HIS A 28 1.68 27.11 -5.60
N THR A 29 1.81 28.43 -5.46
CA THR A 29 0.77 29.30 -4.88
C THR A 29 -0.59 29.07 -5.54
N GLY A 30 -1.62 28.84 -4.72
CA GLY A 30 -3.04 28.75 -5.14
C GLY A 30 -3.49 27.41 -5.75
N ARG A 31 -2.73 26.33 -5.56
CA ARG A 31 -3.03 25.02 -6.17
C ARG A 31 -2.93 23.87 -5.14
N CYS A 32 -2.04 22.91 -5.37
CA CYS A 32 -1.86 21.76 -4.49
C CYS A 32 -1.51 22.21 -3.07
N GLN A 33 -2.30 21.81 -2.08
CA GLN A 33 -2.00 22.11 -0.69
C GLN A 33 -0.91 21.16 -0.20
N VAL A 34 0.06 21.69 0.54
CA VAL A 34 1.12 20.88 1.15
C VAL A 34 1.07 21.07 2.65
N GLN A 35 0.83 19.97 3.36
CA GLN A 35 0.91 19.90 4.81
C GLN A 35 2.22 19.21 5.20
N ALA A 36 3.08 19.94 5.90
CA ALA A 36 4.30 19.38 6.45
C ALA A 36 4.00 18.59 7.74
N LEU A 37 4.71 17.47 7.91
CA LEU A 37 4.75 16.67 9.13
C LEU A 37 6.14 16.71 9.74
N ASP A 38 6.23 16.60 11.07
CA ASP A 38 7.51 16.40 11.75
C ASP A 38 8.27 15.22 11.11
N ASN A 39 9.59 15.36 10.97
CA ASN A 39 10.45 14.31 10.40
C ASN A 39 10.44 13.01 11.22
N SER A 40 10.03 13.09 12.48
CA SER A 40 9.82 11.96 13.36
C SER A 40 8.49 12.15 14.08
N LEU A 41 7.57 11.21 13.87
CA LEU A 41 6.26 11.23 14.50
C LEU A 41 6.21 10.22 15.65
N PRO A 42 5.55 10.55 16.77
CA PRO A 42 5.17 9.52 17.73
C PRO A 42 4.22 8.53 17.04
N ARG A 43 4.31 7.25 17.42
CA ARG A 43 3.58 6.15 16.77
C ARG A 43 2.09 6.43 16.55
N TRP A 44 1.41 7.03 17.51
CA TRP A 44 -0.01 7.34 17.39
C TRP A 44 -0.31 8.36 16.27
N ARG A 45 0.53 9.39 16.09
CA ARG A 45 0.38 10.36 14.98
C ARG A 45 0.71 9.73 13.64
N TYR A 46 1.70 8.85 13.61
CA TYR A 46 2.04 8.07 12.42
C TYR A 46 0.84 7.21 11.98
N VAL A 47 0.25 6.46 12.90
CA VAL A 47 -0.95 5.65 12.65
C VAL A 47 -2.12 6.50 12.18
N GLN A 48 -2.33 7.67 12.79
CA GLN A 48 -3.38 8.60 12.37
C GLN A 48 -3.27 9.03 10.91
N GLN A 49 -2.06 9.07 10.34
CA GLN A 49 -1.90 9.43 8.92
C GLN A 49 -2.57 8.42 7.99
N PHE A 50 -2.56 7.12 8.31
CA PHE A 50 -3.25 6.13 7.49
C PHE A 50 -4.77 6.34 7.51
N THR A 51 -5.34 6.63 8.68
CA THR A 51 -6.78 6.86 8.81
C THR A 51 -7.25 8.21 8.26
N ALA A 52 -6.35 9.19 8.17
CA ALA A 52 -6.67 10.53 7.68
C ALA A 52 -6.37 10.71 6.18
N SER A 53 -5.69 9.76 5.55
CA SER A 53 -5.32 9.82 4.14
C SER A 53 -6.24 8.93 3.31
N ASP A 54 -6.63 9.40 2.13
CA ASP A 54 -7.34 8.56 1.14
C ASP A 54 -6.36 7.59 0.45
N VAL A 55 -5.14 8.06 0.19
CA VAL A 55 -4.15 7.36 -0.62
C VAL A 55 -2.75 7.52 -0.01
N ILE A 56 -1.95 6.44 -0.03
CA ILE A 56 -0.52 6.46 0.25
C ILE A 56 0.26 6.26 -1.05
N VAL A 57 1.12 7.22 -1.39
CA VAL A 57 1.94 7.16 -2.60
C VAL A 57 3.34 6.62 -2.26
N LEU A 58 3.74 5.54 -2.94
CA LEU A 58 5.01 4.84 -2.76
C LEU A 58 5.81 4.82 -4.08
N PRO A 59 6.39 5.97 -4.48
CA PRO A 59 7.09 6.15 -5.75
C PRO A 59 8.53 5.65 -5.63
N TYR A 60 8.68 4.39 -5.20
CA TYR A 60 9.97 3.78 -4.93
C TYR A 60 10.73 3.48 -6.22
N ASP A 61 12.05 3.36 -6.09
CA ASP A 61 12.95 2.99 -7.18
C ASP A 61 12.88 1.47 -7.44
N PRO A 62 12.45 1.01 -8.63
CA PRO A 62 12.20 -0.40 -8.88
C PRO A 62 13.38 -1.33 -8.64
N PRO A 63 14.61 -1.06 -9.13
CA PRO A 63 15.76 -1.95 -8.91
C PRO A 63 16.05 -2.21 -7.42
N ARG A 64 15.76 -1.23 -6.55
CA ARG A 64 15.97 -1.35 -5.10
C ARG A 64 14.84 -2.11 -4.39
N TYR A 65 13.64 -2.11 -4.95
CA TYR A 65 12.43 -2.63 -4.32
C TYR A 65 11.76 -3.77 -5.10
N ALA A 66 12.47 -4.39 -6.04
CA ALA A 66 11.98 -5.56 -6.77
C ALA A 66 11.69 -6.74 -5.83
N GLU A 67 12.59 -6.99 -4.86
CA GLU A 67 12.51 -8.10 -3.91
C GLU A 67 12.36 -7.65 -2.45
N SER A 68 12.40 -6.34 -2.20
CA SER A 68 12.30 -5.78 -0.85
C SER A 68 10.85 -5.62 -0.44
N THR A 69 10.50 -6.18 0.72
CA THR A 69 9.20 -5.93 1.36
C THR A 69 9.11 -4.48 1.85
N SER A 70 7.90 -3.90 1.78
CA SER A 70 7.64 -2.55 2.23
C SER A 70 6.69 -2.56 3.43
N GLY A 71 7.19 -2.18 4.60
CA GLY A 71 6.39 -2.07 5.82
C GLY A 71 5.21 -1.11 5.64
N ILE A 72 5.47 0.07 5.08
CA ILE A 72 4.45 1.10 4.83
C ILE A 72 3.37 0.59 3.87
N PHE A 73 3.73 -0.23 2.88
CA PHE A 73 2.75 -0.87 2.01
C PHE A 73 1.85 -1.82 2.80
N VAL A 74 2.43 -2.75 3.58
CA VAL A 74 1.65 -3.68 4.39
C VAL A 74 0.75 -2.93 5.38
N GLU A 75 1.26 -1.90 6.03
CA GLU A 75 0.50 -1.05 6.95
C GLU A 75 -0.66 -0.36 6.24
N SER A 76 -0.45 0.21 5.03
CA SER A 76 -1.53 0.82 4.24
C SER A 76 -2.65 -0.16 3.93
N ILE A 77 -2.32 -1.40 3.53
CA ILE A 77 -3.30 -2.45 3.27
C ILE A 77 -4.09 -2.77 4.54
N VAL A 78 -3.41 -2.99 5.67
CA VAL A 78 -4.02 -3.34 6.96
C VAL A 78 -4.95 -2.23 7.48
N PHE A 79 -4.55 -0.97 7.34
CA PHE A 79 -5.37 0.19 7.68
C PHE A 79 -6.49 0.47 6.67
N GLY A 80 -6.50 -0.22 5.53
CA GLY A 80 -7.47 -0.01 4.47
C GLY A 80 -7.26 1.30 3.71
N THR A 81 -6.03 1.83 3.71
CA THR A 81 -5.65 3.02 2.94
C THR A 81 -5.09 2.60 1.58
N MET A 82 -5.55 3.21 0.48
CA MET A 82 -5.16 2.79 -0.87
C MET A 82 -3.69 3.10 -1.17
N PRO A 83 -2.83 2.10 -1.41
CA PRO A 83 -1.47 2.35 -1.87
C PRO A 83 -1.43 2.56 -3.39
N ILE A 84 -0.67 3.54 -3.86
CA ILE A 84 -0.30 3.68 -5.28
C ILE A 84 1.22 3.57 -5.38
N VAL A 85 1.69 2.59 -6.15
CA VAL A 85 3.09 2.11 -6.08
C VAL A 85 3.77 2.16 -7.44
N THR A 86 5.11 2.11 -7.44
CA THR A 86 5.86 1.99 -8.70
C THR A 86 5.80 0.57 -9.27
N ALA A 87 5.67 0.45 -10.59
CA ALA A 87 5.82 -0.79 -11.34
C ALA A 87 7.17 -1.48 -11.09
N ASN A 88 7.22 -2.79 -11.35
CA ASN A 88 8.43 -3.62 -11.17
C ASN A 88 8.97 -3.63 -9.73
N THR A 89 8.07 -3.54 -8.75
CA THR A 89 8.38 -3.69 -7.32
C THR A 89 7.63 -4.90 -6.75
N TRP A 90 8.08 -5.40 -5.61
CA TRP A 90 7.34 -6.43 -4.85
C TRP A 90 5.88 -5.98 -4.56
N MET A 91 5.68 -4.70 -4.25
CA MET A 91 4.35 -4.15 -3.97
C MET A 91 3.43 -4.21 -5.20
N ALA A 92 3.96 -3.92 -6.40
CA ALA A 92 3.21 -4.06 -7.64
C ALA A 92 2.79 -5.51 -7.90
N TYR A 93 3.68 -6.47 -7.60
CA TYR A 93 3.36 -7.89 -7.65
C TYR A 93 2.25 -8.25 -6.66
N GLU A 94 2.30 -7.78 -5.41
CA GLU A 94 1.24 -8.04 -4.43
C GLU A 94 -0.11 -7.48 -4.90
N LEU A 95 -0.16 -6.25 -5.42
CA LEU A 95 -1.39 -5.66 -5.97
C LEU A 95 -1.96 -6.46 -7.16
N SER A 96 -1.08 -7.01 -8.01
CA SER A 96 -1.52 -7.81 -9.17
C SER A 96 -2.36 -9.03 -8.79
N LYS A 97 -2.10 -9.64 -7.62
CA LYS A 97 -2.84 -10.81 -7.11
C LYS A 97 -4.33 -10.51 -6.84
N TYR A 98 -4.67 -9.23 -6.66
CA TYR A 98 -6.03 -8.76 -6.36
C TYR A 98 -6.61 -7.89 -7.48
N GLN A 99 -6.02 -7.94 -8.69
CA GLN A 99 -6.48 -7.15 -9.84
C GLN A 99 -6.46 -5.63 -9.54
N LEU A 100 -5.44 -5.17 -8.82
CA LEU A 100 -5.22 -3.77 -8.46
C LEU A 100 -4.11 -3.11 -9.30
N THR A 101 -3.91 -3.55 -10.54
CA THR A 101 -2.88 -3.02 -11.44
C THR A 101 -3.08 -1.55 -11.79
N ASP A 102 -4.30 -1.01 -11.65
CA ASP A 102 -4.60 0.42 -11.82
C ASP A 102 -3.86 1.32 -10.82
N LEU A 103 -3.48 0.76 -9.68
CA LEU A 103 -2.71 1.40 -8.60
C LEU A 103 -1.19 1.29 -8.81
N VAL A 104 -0.75 0.75 -9.94
CA VAL A 104 0.65 0.57 -10.29
C VAL A 104 1.02 1.55 -11.40
N LEU A 105 2.02 2.39 -11.15
CA LEU A 105 2.50 3.40 -12.09
C LEU A 105 3.97 3.18 -12.44
N SER A 106 4.34 3.32 -13.71
CA SER A 106 5.73 3.39 -14.13
C SER A 106 6.42 4.67 -13.67
N LEU A 107 7.76 4.70 -13.71
CA LEU A 107 8.54 5.90 -13.40
C LEU A 107 8.23 7.09 -14.31
N ASP A 108 7.85 6.82 -15.56
CA ASP A 108 7.49 7.85 -16.53
C ASP A 108 6.09 8.39 -16.26
N GLU A 109 5.13 7.51 -15.93
CA GLU A 109 3.77 7.90 -15.53
C GLU A 109 3.77 8.82 -14.32
N TRP A 110 4.63 8.57 -13.33
CA TRP A 110 4.79 9.47 -12.21
C TRP A 110 5.09 10.90 -12.66
N ARG A 111 5.81 11.11 -13.76
CA ARG A 111 6.22 12.44 -14.24
C ARG A 111 5.21 13.08 -15.18
N GLN A 112 4.15 12.37 -15.57
CA GLN A 112 3.21 12.88 -16.55
C GLN A 112 2.40 14.06 -16.00
N PRO A 113 1.99 15.01 -16.85
CA PRO A 113 1.22 16.17 -16.43
C PRO A 113 -0.13 15.82 -15.78
N ASP A 114 -0.72 14.69 -16.14
CA ASP A 114 -2.03 14.23 -15.67
C ASP A 114 -1.97 13.39 -14.39
N ILE A 115 -0.79 13.24 -13.77
CA ILE A 115 -0.61 12.42 -12.57
C ILE A 115 -1.61 12.76 -11.45
N ALA A 116 -1.88 14.05 -11.20
CA ALA A 116 -2.85 14.46 -10.19
C ALA A 116 -4.26 13.94 -10.51
N ALA A 117 -4.69 14.03 -11.76
CA ALA A 117 -5.98 13.51 -12.22
C ALA A 117 -6.02 11.98 -12.12
N ARG A 118 -4.91 11.30 -12.42
CA ARG A 118 -4.79 9.84 -12.27
C ARG A 118 -4.95 9.41 -10.80
N LEU A 119 -4.27 10.07 -9.86
CA LEU A 119 -4.40 9.78 -8.42
C LEU A 119 -5.85 9.97 -7.93
N LEU A 120 -6.48 11.09 -8.31
CA LEU A 120 -7.89 11.35 -7.97
C LEU A 120 -8.83 10.30 -8.57
N SER A 121 -8.59 9.89 -9.81
CA SER A 121 -9.39 8.86 -10.48
C SER A 121 -9.32 7.56 -9.70
N CYS A 122 -8.12 7.10 -9.32
CA CYS A 122 -7.97 5.90 -8.50
C CYS A 122 -8.74 6.00 -7.17
N ALA A 123 -8.56 7.11 -6.44
CA ALA A 123 -9.23 7.34 -5.15
C ALA A 123 -10.76 7.35 -5.26
N ARG A 124 -11.31 7.72 -6.42
CA ARG A 124 -12.76 7.83 -6.65
C ARG A 124 -13.41 6.58 -7.24
N GLN A 125 -12.64 5.55 -7.59
CA GLN A 125 -13.17 4.34 -8.22
C GLN A 125 -13.63 3.32 -7.16
N PRO A 126 -14.95 3.08 -7.00
CA PRO A 126 -15.46 2.19 -5.94
C PRO A 126 -14.98 0.74 -6.09
N GLN A 127 -14.76 0.29 -7.33
CA GLN A 127 -14.28 -1.07 -7.61
C GLN A 127 -12.87 -1.32 -7.05
N LEU A 128 -12.00 -0.30 -7.04
CA LEU A 128 -10.66 -0.42 -6.47
C LEU A 128 -10.73 -0.58 -4.96
N TRP A 129 -11.62 0.15 -4.28
CA TRP A 129 -11.86 0.00 -2.85
C TRP A 129 -12.40 -1.38 -2.47
N GLN A 130 -13.30 -1.94 -3.27
CA GLN A 130 -13.82 -3.30 -3.04
C GLN A 130 -12.73 -4.38 -3.17
N ARG A 131 -11.85 -4.24 -4.17
CA ARG A 131 -10.70 -5.15 -4.35
C ARG A 131 -9.66 -4.97 -3.24
N LEU A 132 -9.40 -3.73 -2.83
CA LEU A 132 -8.52 -3.41 -1.70
C LEU A 132 -9.05 -4.01 -0.39
N GLU A 133 -10.37 -3.96 -0.15
CA GLU A 133 -10.97 -4.58 1.03
C GLU A 133 -10.79 -6.10 1.03
N THR A 134 -10.96 -6.76 -0.13
CA THR A 134 -10.63 -8.19 -0.28
C THR A 134 -9.18 -8.48 0.09
N MET A 135 -8.24 -7.67 -0.41
CA MET A 135 -6.82 -7.79 -0.07
C MET A 135 -6.56 -7.57 1.42
N ARG A 136 -7.17 -6.55 2.02
CA ARG A 136 -7.05 -6.26 3.46
C ARG A 136 -7.51 -7.41 4.32
N GLN A 137 -8.68 -7.98 4.04
CA GLN A 137 -9.20 -9.13 4.79
C GLN A 137 -8.25 -10.33 4.73
N HIS A 138 -7.70 -10.59 3.55
CA HIS A 138 -6.70 -11.63 3.37
C HIS A 138 -5.43 -11.36 4.18
N TYR A 139 -4.92 -10.13 4.17
CA TYR A 139 -3.72 -9.73 4.92
C TYR A 139 -3.92 -9.82 6.43
N LEU A 140 -5.08 -9.38 6.94
CA LEU A 140 -5.41 -9.49 8.35
C LEU A 140 -5.46 -10.95 8.82
N HIS A 141 -5.95 -11.85 7.96
CA HIS A 141 -6.04 -13.27 8.26
C HIS A 141 -4.70 -14.00 8.17
N GLN A 142 -3.93 -13.76 7.10
CA GLN A 142 -2.73 -14.54 6.80
C GLN A 142 -1.42 -13.95 7.32
N HIS A 143 -1.36 -12.63 7.52
CA HIS A 143 -0.15 -11.93 7.94
C HIS A 143 -0.28 -11.35 9.37
N GLY A 144 -1.27 -11.82 10.13
CA GLY A 144 -1.46 -11.49 11.54
C GLY A 144 -0.61 -12.33 12.48
N GLU A 145 -0.51 -11.89 13.74
CA GLU A 145 0.24 -12.56 14.81
C GLU A 145 -0.17 -14.02 14.99
N GLN A 146 -1.47 -14.31 14.92
CA GLN A 146 -2.00 -15.66 15.09
C GLN A 146 -1.54 -16.60 13.97
N ALA A 147 -1.59 -16.14 12.72
CA ALA A 147 -1.14 -16.91 11.56
C ALA A 147 0.36 -17.16 11.62
N TYR A 148 1.15 -16.14 11.98
CA TYR A 148 2.57 -16.29 12.21
C TYR A 148 2.88 -17.33 13.30
N ALA A 149 2.23 -17.22 14.46
CA ALA A 149 2.41 -18.16 15.57
C ALA A 149 1.99 -19.59 15.19
N ALA A 150 0.94 -19.75 14.39
CA ALA A 150 0.52 -21.05 13.86
C ALA A 150 1.59 -21.64 12.91
N ALA A 151 2.10 -20.85 11.96
CA ALA A 151 3.13 -21.29 11.02
C ALA A 151 4.43 -21.71 11.74
N MET A 152 4.88 -20.93 12.72
CA MET A 152 6.08 -21.25 13.51
C MET A 152 5.90 -22.54 14.32
N ARG A 153 4.72 -22.77 14.91
CA ARG A 153 4.39 -24.03 15.61
C ARG A 153 4.41 -25.23 14.67
N GLN A 154 3.85 -25.08 13.47
CA GLN A 154 3.85 -26.14 12.46
C GLN A 154 5.28 -26.49 12.03
N MET A 155 6.12 -25.49 11.74
CA MET A 155 7.53 -25.70 11.38
C MET A 155 8.30 -26.39 12.51
N TRP A 156 8.07 -25.99 13.76
CA TRP A 156 8.67 -26.63 14.92
C TRP A 156 8.25 -28.10 15.05
N ALA A 157 6.95 -28.41 14.92
CA ALA A 157 6.45 -29.80 14.97
C ALA A 157 7.08 -30.68 13.88
N ILE A 158 7.18 -30.16 12.65
CA ILE A 158 7.86 -30.84 11.53
C ILE A 158 9.31 -31.13 11.86
N SER A 159 10.05 -30.14 12.39
CA SER A 159 11.47 -30.30 12.76
C SER A 159 11.70 -31.34 13.87
N ASN A 160 10.70 -31.59 14.70
CA ASN A 160 10.75 -32.54 15.82
C ASN A 160 10.07 -33.89 15.53
N GLY A 161 9.77 -34.19 14.26
CA GLY A 161 9.23 -35.49 13.85
C GLY A 161 7.77 -35.73 14.26
N GLN A 162 7.07 -34.72 14.76
CA GLN A 162 5.64 -34.79 15.04
C GLN A 162 4.89 -34.39 13.77
N ARG A 163 4.50 -35.37 12.95
CA ARG A 163 3.58 -35.12 11.83
C ARG A 163 2.18 -34.89 12.38
N ASP A 164 1.64 -33.70 12.15
CA ASP A 164 0.25 -33.39 12.44
C ASP A 164 -0.65 -34.22 11.50
N THR A 165 -1.47 -35.10 12.07
CA THR A 165 -2.35 -36.04 11.34
C THR A 165 -3.68 -35.41 10.91
N ALA A 166 -3.85 -34.09 11.10
CA ALA A 166 -5.14 -33.43 10.95
C ALA A 166 -5.54 -33.03 9.50
N ALA A 167 -4.68 -33.22 8.49
CA ALA A 167 -4.94 -32.73 7.13
C ALA A 167 -5.56 -33.75 6.14
N VAL A 168 -5.96 -34.95 6.59
CA VAL A 168 -6.44 -36.02 5.67
C VAL A 168 -7.98 -36.12 5.57
N GLN A 169 -8.77 -35.41 6.39
CA GLN A 169 -10.23 -35.61 6.43
C GLN A 169 -11.09 -34.56 5.68
N SER A 170 -10.58 -33.92 4.63
CA SER A 170 -11.39 -32.99 3.81
C SER A 170 -11.41 -33.29 2.30
N GLN A 171 -11.06 -34.51 1.88
CA GLN A 171 -11.22 -34.93 0.46
C GLN A 171 -11.95 -36.28 0.24
N GLU A 172 -12.50 -36.91 1.28
CA GLU A 172 -13.40 -38.07 1.11
C GLU A 172 -14.82 -37.68 1.53
N GLY A 173 -15.54 -36.95 0.67
CA GLY A 173 -16.88 -36.48 1.00
C GLY A 173 -17.59 -35.69 -0.09
N ALA A 174 -17.41 -36.07 -1.36
CA ALA A 174 -18.29 -35.67 -2.45
C ALA A 174 -18.30 -36.79 -3.49
N GLN A 175 -19.19 -37.76 -3.25
CA GLN A 175 -19.72 -38.64 -4.30
C GLN A 175 -20.79 -37.89 -5.09
#